data_AF-M5RGZ7-F1
#
_entry.id   AF-M5RGZ7-F1
#
_cell.length_a   1.000
_cell.length_b   1.000
_cell.length_c   1.000
_cell.angle_alpha   90.00
_cell.angle_beta   90.00
_cell.angle_gamma   90.00
#
_symmetry.space_group_name_H-M   'P 1'
#
loop_
_entity.id
_entity.type
_entity.pdbx_description
1 polymer ?
#
loop_
_entity_poly.entity_id
_entity_poly.type
_entity_poly.pdbx_seq_one_letter_code
_entity_poly.pdbx_strand_id
1 'polypeptide(L)'
;MELLVVIAIIGVLVGLLLPAVQAAREAARRMSCSNNFKQIGLAMHNYHAAYNQLPIHGTGREPSGRLNWYASSKEGSNWRLSMLVGLTPFFEQQSLWEQISNATDVNGNGTVDWVNDGDFPPMGPTPQNIDFAPWATDIPTLRCPSDPGVGLPALGRTNYAACLGDSTHRMFSGRGVEIDTWSTGTPRKGSIYPAETGYNRDARVSHRGTFMMFASMKFRDILDGLSNTIAAGEIATDLGDKDNRTGYTKVSAGGPEILANPSYCLDTAGWIDPERPQFWSQSLDNTKHGGTNNGRGYRWADRGTTFSGFYTILPPNAENCGDGNGAFGNATSPASSRHQGGVHVLMGDGAVRFMTDSVESGNRRGAMVIYGGTAANKNAPGSPSPYGLWGSLGTRAGKEKVEDF
;
A
#
# COMPACT_ATOMS: atom_id res chain seq x y z
N MET A 1 -56.59 6.52 -22.15
CA MET A 1 -56.63 5.75 -20.89
C MET A 1 -55.73 4.53 -20.94
N GLU A 2 -55.80 3.68 -21.97
CA GLU A 2 -54.99 2.46 -22.09
C GLU A 2 -53.47 2.72 -22.04
N LEU A 3 -52.98 3.76 -22.72
CA LEU A 3 -51.56 4.13 -22.71
C LEU A 3 -51.04 4.51 -21.31
N LEU A 4 -51.88 5.14 -20.47
CA LEU A 4 -51.49 5.56 -19.12
C LEU A 4 -51.30 4.36 -18.19
N VAL A 5 -52.14 3.32 -18.34
CA VAL A 5 -52.04 2.09 -17.54
C VAL A 5 -50.74 1.34 -17.87
N VAL A 6 -50.37 1.28 -19.15
CA VAL A 6 -49.12 0.62 -19.58
C VAL A 6 -47.90 1.33 -19.01
N ILE A 7 -47.86 2.67 -19.07
CA ILE A 7 -46.75 3.45 -18.51
C ILE A 7 -46.68 3.26 -16.98
N ALA A 8 -47.81 3.22 -16.28
CA ALA A 8 -47.84 2.98 -14.83
C ALA A 8 -47.25 1.61 -14.46
N ILE A 9 -47.59 0.55 -15.20
CA ILE A 9 -47.06 -0.80 -14.97
C ILE A 9 -45.56 -0.88 -15.25
N ILE A 10 -45.09 -0.31 -16.36
CA ILE A 10 -43.66 -0.25 -16.68
C ILE A 10 -42.91 0.53 -15.60
N GLY A 11 -43.46 1.66 -15.14
CA GLY A 11 -42.88 2.45 -14.06
C GLY A 11 -42.70 1.66 -12.76
N VAL A 12 -43.71 0.86 -12.36
CA VAL A 12 -43.62 -0.02 -11.17
C VAL A 12 -42.59 -1.13 -11.38
N LEU A 13 -42.59 -1.79 -12.53
CA LEU A 13 -41.64 -2.88 -12.83
C LEU A 13 -40.19 -2.36 -12.84
N VAL A 14 -39.93 -1.23 -13.49
CA VAL A 14 -38.60 -0.60 -13.49
C VAL A 14 -38.20 -0.14 -12.10
N GLY A 15 -39.13 0.45 -11.33
CA GLY A 15 -38.91 0.86 -9.95
C GLY A 15 -38.50 -0.28 -9.03
N LEU A 16 -39.07 -1.48 -9.23
CA LEU A 16 -38.72 -2.67 -8.45
C LEU A 16 -37.43 -3.36 -8.96
N LEU A 17 -37.14 -3.30 -10.25
CA LEU A 17 -35.98 -3.98 -10.85
C LEU A 17 -34.67 -3.19 -10.69
N LEU A 18 -34.70 -1.86 -10.68
CA LEU A 18 -33.48 -1.04 -10.66
C LEU A 18 -32.62 -1.26 -9.40
N PRO A 19 -33.17 -1.25 -8.16
CA PRO A 19 -32.38 -1.52 -6.96
C PRO A 19 -31.80 -2.94 -6.95
N ALA A 20 -32.59 -3.92 -7.42
CA ALA A 20 -32.16 -5.31 -7.47
C ALA A 20 -31.00 -5.52 -8.46
N VAL A 21 -31.07 -4.92 -9.65
CA VAL A 21 -29.98 -4.98 -10.64
C VAL A 21 -28.70 -4.34 -10.11
N GLN A 22 -28.81 -3.24 -9.36
CA GLN A 22 -27.64 -2.58 -8.76
C GLN A 22 -26.99 -3.44 -7.67
N ALA A 23 -27.80 -4.03 -6.78
CA ALA A 23 -27.30 -4.95 -5.76
C ALA A 23 -26.59 -6.17 -6.37
N ALA A 24 -27.19 -6.77 -7.41
CA ALA A 24 -26.60 -7.88 -8.13
C ALA A 24 -25.27 -7.51 -8.81
N ARG A 25 -25.19 -6.32 -9.42
CA ARG A 25 -23.95 -5.81 -10.03
C ARG A 25 -22.85 -5.61 -8.99
N GLU A 26 -23.17 -5.07 -7.82
CA GLU A 26 -22.16 -4.88 -6.76
C GLU A 26 -21.68 -6.21 -6.18
N ALA A 27 -22.58 -7.17 -5.97
CA ALA A 27 -22.20 -8.51 -5.57
C ALA A 27 -21.25 -9.17 -6.59
N ALA A 28 -21.54 -9.01 -7.89
CA ALA A 28 -20.66 -9.50 -8.96
C ALA A 28 -19.29 -8.83 -8.94
N ARG A 29 -19.22 -7.49 -8.81
CA ARG A 29 -17.94 -6.78 -8.71
C ARG A 29 -17.14 -7.22 -7.49
N ARG A 30 -17.79 -7.40 -6.34
CA ARG A 30 -17.16 -7.91 -5.11
C ARG A 30 -16.57 -9.30 -5.28
N MET A 31 -17.30 -10.20 -5.94
CA MET A 31 -16.78 -11.53 -6.28
C MET A 31 -15.55 -11.44 -7.21
N SER A 32 -15.58 -10.54 -8.20
CA SER A 32 -14.43 -10.32 -9.08
C SER A 32 -13.20 -9.78 -8.34
N CYS A 33 -13.37 -8.81 -7.42
CA CYS A 33 -12.23 -8.31 -6.61
C CYS A 33 -11.66 -9.42 -5.72
N SER A 34 -12.52 -10.22 -5.07
CA SER A 34 -12.07 -11.38 -4.29
C SER A 34 -11.29 -12.40 -5.15
N ASN A 35 -11.73 -12.66 -6.38
CA ASN A 35 -11.06 -13.59 -7.29
C ASN A 35 -9.71 -13.06 -7.80
N ASN A 36 -9.63 -11.78 -8.16
CA ASN A 36 -8.37 -11.12 -8.50
C ASN A 36 -7.39 -11.21 -7.31
N PHE A 37 -7.89 -11.05 -6.09
CA PHE A 37 -7.05 -11.18 -4.91
C PHE A 37 -6.57 -12.63 -4.67
N LYS A 38 -7.41 -13.62 -4.95
CA LYS A 38 -7.01 -15.04 -4.92
C LYS A 38 -5.89 -15.33 -5.92
N GLN A 39 -5.93 -14.73 -7.11
CA GLN A 39 -4.83 -14.88 -8.09
C GLN A 39 -3.51 -14.33 -7.54
N ILE A 40 -3.54 -13.19 -6.84
CA ILE A 40 -2.35 -12.64 -6.18
C ILE A 40 -1.86 -13.57 -5.06
N GLY A 41 -2.77 -14.16 -4.28
CA GLY A 41 -2.43 -15.16 -3.27
C GLY A 41 -1.76 -16.40 -3.87
N LEU A 42 -2.34 -16.97 -4.93
CA LEU A 42 -1.74 -18.07 -5.69
C LEU A 42 -0.36 -17.69 -6.24
N ALA A 43 -0.23 -16.49 -6.81
CA ALA A 43 1.02 -15.97 -7.31
C ALA A 43 2.10 -15.88 -6.21
N MET A 44 1.73 -15.41 -5.01
CA MET A 44 2.63 -15.34 -3.86
C MET A 44 3.11 -16.74 -3.41
N HIS A 45 2.22 -17.72 -3.36
CA HIS A 45 2.60 -19.10 -3.01
C HIS A 45 3.48 -19.75 -4.09
N ASN A 46 3.19 -19.51 -5.37
CA ASN A 46 4.02 -19.99 -6.48
C ASN A 46 5.41 -19.35 -6.47
N TYR A 47 5.49 -18.04 -6.17
CA TYR A 47 6.76 -17.35 -5.97
C TYR A 47 7.55 -17.98 -4.82
N HIS A 48 6.89 -18.25 -3.68
CA HIS A 48 7.54 -18.94 -2.56
C HIS A 48 8.01 -20.36 -2.92
N ALA A 49 7.22 -21.12 -3.68
CA ALA A 49 7.61 -22.45 -4.14
C ALA A 49 8.84 -22.40 -5.07
N ALA A 50 8.95 -21.39 -5.93
CA ALA A 50 10.06 -21.22 -6.86
C ALA A 50 11.35 -20.71 -6.18
N TYR A 51 11.23 -19.77 -5.23
CA TYR A 51 12.37 -19.03 -4.69
C TYR A 51 12.65 -19.27 -3.20
N ASN A 52 11.84 -20.08 -2.51
CA ASN A 52 11.94 -20.33 -1.06
C ASN A 52 11.92 -19.05 -0.20
N GLN A 53 11.22 -18.02 -0.67
CA GLN A 53 11.02 -16.74 -0.02
C GLN A 53 9.78 -16.04 -0.57
N LEU A 54 9.22 -15.10 0.17
CA LEU A 54 8.19 -14.18 -0.29
C LEU A 54 8.79 -13.12 -1.23
N PRO A 55 7.99 -12.52 -2.12
CA PRO A 55 8.44 -11.37 -2.92
C PRO A 55 8.84 -10.21 -2.00
N ILE A 56 9.87 -9.47 -2.40
CA ILE A 56 10.41 -8.37 -1.57
C ILE A 56 9.63 -7.08 -1.86
N HIS A 57 9.11 -6.46 -0.81
CA HIS A 57 8.52 -5.13 -0.89
C HIS A 57 9.61 -4.06 -0.65
N GLY A 58 9.99 -3.37 -1.70
CA GLY A 58 11.16 -2.48 -1.73
C GLY A 58 12.40 -3.17 -2.24
N THR A 59 12.44 -3.40 -3.54
CA THR A 59 13.55 -4.06 -4.24
C THR A 59 13.93 -3.31 -5.52
N GLY A 60 14.84 -3.89 -6.30
CA GLY A 60 15.34 -3.36 -7.56
C GLY A 60 16.74 -2.80 -7.43
N ARG A 61 17.16 -2.04 -8.44
CA ARG A 61 18.54 -1.56 -8.56
C ARG A 61 18.87 -0.58 -7.43
N GLU A 62 20.05 -0.76 -6.85
CA GLU A 62 20.57 0.17 -5.85
C GLU A 62 20.78 1.57 -6.42
N PRO A 63 20.69 2.63 -5.60
CA PRO A 63 20.99 3.98 -6.04
C PRO A 63 22.45 4.13 -6.45
N SER A 64 22.70 4.73 -7.61
CA SER A 64 24.05 5.07 -8.10
C SER A 64 24.75 6.14 -7.23
N GLY A 65 23.97 6.96 -6.52
CA GLY A 65 24.45 8.05 -5.67
C GLY A 65 23.58 8.25 -4.42
N ARG A 66 23.42 9.52 -3.99
CA ARG A 66 22.56 9.86 -2.85
C ARG A 66 21.11 9.48 -3.18
N LEU A 67 20.49 8.70 -2.31
CA LEU A 67 19.09 8.30 -2.46
C LEU A 67 18.15 9.48 -2.16
N ASN A 68 17.61 10.08 -3.22
CA ASN A 68 16.57 11.10 -3.14
C ASN A 68 15.20 10.48 -3.45
N TRP A 69 14.46 10.06 -2.42
CA TRP A 69 13.19 9.34 -2.59
C TRP A 69 12.11 10.14 -3.33
N TYR A 70 12.15 11.47 -3.27
CA TYR A 70 11.24 12.37 -3.97
C TYR A 70 11.64 12.59 -5.45
N ALA A 71 12.89 12.33 -5.81
CA ALA A 71 13.41 12.61 -7.14
C ALA A 71 13.31 11.39 -8.06
N SER A 72 13.06 11.65 -9.35
CA SER A 72 13.07 10.61 -10.38
C SER A 72 14.51 10.29 -10.74
N SER A 73 14.83 9.03 -11.00
CA SER A 73 16.13 8.60 -11.50
C SER A 73 15.96 7.65 -12.68
N LYS A 74 16.76 7.86 -13.73
CA LYS A 74 16.90 6.94 -14.88
C LYS A 74 17.90 5.82 -14.61
N GLU A 75 18.85 6.05 -13.70
CA GLU A 75 19.99 5.17 -13.42
C GLU A 75 19.61 3.92 -12.60
N GLY A 76 18.39 3.88 -12.05
CA GLY A 76 17.86 2.72 -11.35
C GLY A 76 16.56 2.98 -10.59
N SER A 77 15.92 1.89 -10.19
CA SER A 77 14.67 1.92 -9.44
C SER A 77 14.81 2.36 -7.98
N ASN A 78 16.04 2.47 -7.46
CA ASN A 78 16.36 2.99 -6.13
C ASN A 78 15.66 2.24 -4.99
N TRP A 79 15.61 0.91 -5.07
CA TRP A 79 14.87 0.03 -4.15
C TRP A 79 13.37 0.36 -4.00
N ARG A 80 12.75 1.01 -4.99
CA ARG A 80 11.35 1.42 -4.92
C ARG A 80 10.39 0.37 -5.45
N LEU A 81 10.86 -0.77 -5.94
CA LEU A 81 9.94 -1.74 -6.56
C LEU A 81 9.09 -2.43 -5.49
N SER A 82 7.78 -2.47 -5.73
CA SER A 82 6.82 -3.17 -4.89
C SER A 82 6.94 -4.69 -5.05
N MET A 83 6.35 -5.43 -4.12
CA MET A 83 6.25 -6.89 -4.21
C MET A 83 5.53 -7.35 -5.50
N LEU A 84 4.64 -6.50 -6.05
CA LEU A 84 3.80 -6.85 -7.20
C LEU A 84 4.65 -7.03 -8.47
N VAL A 85 5.77 -6.31 -8.59
CA VAL A 85 6.69 -6.46 -9.73
C VAL A 85 7.24 -7.88 -9.80
N GLY A 86 7.71 -8.43 -8.69
CA GLY A 86 8.22 -9.81 -8.64
C GLY A 86 7.15 -10.88 -8.82
N LEU A 87 5.87 -10.54 -8.64
CA LEU A 87 4.74 -11.43 -8.83
C LEU A 87 4.20 -11.45 -10.27
N THR A 88 4.59 -10.49 -11.12
CA THR A 88 4.13 -10.40 -12.51
C THR A 88 4.18 -11.71 -13.31
N PRO A 89 5.27 -12.52 -13.29
CA PRO A 89 5.29 -13.77 -14.04
C PRO A 89 4.32 -14.84 -13.47
N PHE A 90 3.86 -14.68 -12.23
CA PHE A 90 3.00 -15.63 -11.53
C PHE A 90 1.50 -15.31 -11.63
N PHE A 91 1.13 -14.19 -12.26
CA PHE A 91 -0.27 -13.85 -12.60
C PHE A 91 -0.44 -13.48 -14.09
N GLU A 92 0.26 -14.21 -14.98
CA GLU A 92 0.13 -14.11 -16.44
C GLU A 92 0.65 -12.79 -17.05
N GLN A 93 1.59 -12.11 -16.38
CA GLN A 93 2.26 -10.90 -16.90
C GLN A 93 3.75 -11.16 -17.23
N GLN A 94 4.04 -12.30 -17.88
CA GLN A 94 5.40 -12.71 -18.25
C GLN A 94 6.08 -11.73 -19.23
N SER A 95 5.36 -11.24 -20.25
CA SER A 95 5.90 -10.28 -21.21
C SER A 95 6.24 -8.93 -20.56
N LEU A 96 5.47 -8.52 -19.57
CA LEU A 96 5.74 -7.31 -18.79
C LEU A 96 6.97 -7.52 -17.88
N TRP A 97 7.08 -8.69 -17.25
CA TRP A 97 8.27 -9.05 -16.47
C TRP A 97 9.53 -8.97 -17.33
N GLU A 98 9.52 -9.53 -18.54
CA GLU A 98 10.67 -9.52 -19.47
C GLU A 98 11.08 -8.10 -19.88
N GLN A 99 10.12 -7.18 -20.04
CA GLN A 99 10.42 -5.77 -20.30
C GLN A 99 11.04 -5.08 -19.09
N ILE A 100 10.60 -5.41 -17.87
CA ILE A 100 11.11 -4.79 -16.63
C ILE A 100 12.47 -5.38 -16.24
N SER A 101 12.65 -6.70 -16.36
CA SER A 101 13.83 -7.41 -15.88
C SER A 101 15.05 -7.16 -16.74
N ASN A 102 14.85 -6.77 -18.01
CA ASN A 102 15.92 -6.57 -18.96
C ASN A 102 16.27 -5.09 -19.15
N ALA A 103 17.49 -4.88 -19.62
CA ALA A 103 17.97 -3.63 -20.18
C ALA A 103 17.07 -3.17 -21.35
N THR A 104 16.66 -1.91 -21.38
CA THR A 104 15.96 -1.32 -22.54
C THR A 104 16.91 -0.43 -23.32
N ASP A 105 17.26 -0.82 -24.55
CA ASP A 105 17.93 0.03 -25.54
C ASP A 105 16.85 0.77 -26.35
N VAL A 106 16.55 2.01 -25.95
CA VAL A 106 15.54 2.87 -26.58
C VAL A 106 16.06 3.38 -27.94
N ASN A 107 17.37 3.42 -28.13
CA ASN A 107 18.03 4.00 -29.31
C ASN A 107 18.33 2.97 -30.41
N GLY A 108 18.24 1.68 -30.10
CA GLY A 108 18.52 0.57 -31.01
C GLY A 108 19.98 0.53 -31.46
N ASN A 109 20.89 1.16 -30.71
CA ASN A 109 22.29 1.30 -31.10
C ASN A 109 23.17 0.11 -30.63
N GLY A 110 22.59 -0.85 -29.89
CA GLY A 110 23.26 -2.05 -29.39
C GLY A 110 24.18 -1.80 -28.19
N THR A 111 24.25 -0.55 -27.73
CA THR A 111 24.90 -0.08 -26.50
C THR A 111 23.80 0.37 -25.55
N VAL A 112 24.06 0.32 -24.24
CA VAL A 112 23.06 0.76 -23.28
C VAL A 112 23.61 1.77 -22.30
N ASP A 113 23.20 3.03 -22.47
CA ASP A 113 23.63 4.18 -21.68
C ASP A 113 22.43 4.91 -21.06
N TRP A 114 22.19 4.57 -19.79
CA TRP A 114 21.10 5.09 -18.96
C TRP A 114 21.28 6.56 -18.56
N VAL A 115 22.49 7.11 -18.70
CA VAL A 115 22.85 8.45 -18.24
C VAL A 115 22.72 9.45 -19.37
N ASN A 116 23.21 9.09 -20.56
CA ASN A 116 23.31 10.02 -21.69
C ASN A 116 22.27 9.77 -22.79
N ASP A 117 21.86 8.52 -23.00
CA ASP A 117 21.10 8.14 -24.19
C ASP A 117 19.61 7.87 -23.91
N GLY A 118 19.18 7.89 -22.64
CA GLY A 118 17.77 7.77 -22.26
C GLY A 118 17.24 6.33 -22.21
N ASP A 119 18.15 5.35 -22.29
CA ASP A 119 17.88 3.94 -22.05
C ASP A 119 17.46 3.66 -20.59
N PHE A 120 16.97 2.45 -20.28
CA PHE A 120 16.62 2.04 -18.90
C PHE A 120 17.24 0.73 -18.39
N PRO A 121 17.90 0.73 -17.23
CA PRO A 121 18.64 -0.43 -16.73
C PRO A 121 17.72 -1.61 -16.45
N PRO A 122 18.26 -2.84 -16.33
CA PRO A 122 17.52 -3.95 -15.73
C PRO A 122 16.86 -3.52 -14.42
N MET A 123 15.59 -3.92 -14.24
CA MET A 123 14.69 -3.50 -13.17
C MET A 123 14.19 -2.05 -13.26
N GLY A 124 14.43 -1.38 -14.39
CA GLY A 124 13.88 -0.08 -14.74
C GLY A 124 14.37 1.12 -13.90
N PRO A 125 13.89 2.33 -14.24
CA PRO A 125 14.11 3.54 -13.46
C PRO A 125 13.18 3.58 -12.24
N THR A 126 13.23 4.67 -11.46
CA THR A 126 12.25 4.88 -10.39
C THR A 126 10.81 4.85 -10.92
N PRO A 127 9.83 4.24 -10.23
CA PRO A 127 8.45 4.10 -10.71
C PRO A 127 7.67 5.40 -11.00
N GLN A 128 8.18 6.59 -10.65
CA GLN A 128 7.63 7.88 -11.11
C GLN A 128 7.97 8.22 -12.55
N ASN A 129 8.96 7.56 -13.13
CA ASN A 129 9.49 7.95 -14.41
C ASN A 129 8.48 7.60 -15.50
N ILE A 130 7.87 8.63 -16.08
CA ILE A 130 6.83 8.51 -17.10
C ILE A 130 7.38 7.99 -18.44
N ASP A 131 8.70 8.11 -18.67
CA ASP A 131 9.34 7.71 -19.92
C ASP A 131 9.46 6.18 -20.03
N PHE A 132 9.39 5.45 -18.90
CA PHE A 132 9.45 3.99 -18.90
C PHE A 132 8.06 3.39 -19.00
N ALA A 133 7.64 3.11 -20.23
CA ALA A 133 6.31 2.62 -20.58
C ALA A 133 5.80 1.43 -19.73
N PRO A 134 6.62 0.43 -19.33
CA PRO A 134 6.16 -0.66 -18.47
C PRO A 134 5.47 -0.22 -17.18
N TRP A 135 5.87 0.93 -16.60
CA TRP A 135 5.21 1.47 -15.40
C TRP A 135 3.78 1.90 -15.67
N ALA A 136 3.45 2.37 -16.87
CA ALA A 136 2.09 2.81 -17.22
C ALA A 136 1.14 1.66 -17.60
N THR A 137 1.55 0.39 -17.46
CA THR A 137 0.72 -0.77 -17.81
C THR A 137 -0.42 -0.96 -16.81
N ASP A 138 -1.67 -0.96 -17.31
CA ASP A 138 -2.84 -1.35 -16.52
C ASP A 138 -2.97 -2.87 -16.48
N ILE A 139 -2.69 -3.46 -15.31
CA ILE A 139 -2.77 -4.91 -15.10
C ILE A 139 -4.18 -5.26 -14.56
N PRO A 140 -5.03 -5.98 -15.31
CA PRO A 140 -6.40 -6.27 -14.88
C PRO A 140 -6.50 -6.99 -13.53
N THR A 141 -5.58 -7.93 -13.25
CA THR A 141 -5.52 -8.66 -11.98
C THR A 141 -5.24 -7.74 -10.78
N LEU A 142 -4.61 -6.58 -10.98
CA LEU A 142 -4.34 -5.61 -9.92
C LEU A 142 -5.49 -4.61 -9.71
N ARG A 143 -6.56 -4.69 -10.51
CA ARG A 143 -7.72 -3.79 -10.41
C ARG A 143 -8.90 -4.49 -9.76
N CYS A 144 -9.64 -3.75 -8.94
CA CYS A 144 -10.94 -4.15 -8.42
C CYS A 144 -12.03 -3.45 -9.26
N PRO A 145 -12.95 -4.17 -9.92
CA PRO A 145 -14.01 -3.54 -10.72
C PRO A 145 -14.94 -2.57 -9.98
N SER A 146 -14.97 -2.59 -8.63
CA SER A 146 -15.69 -1.58 -7.84
C SER A 146 -14.95 -0.24 -7.72
N ASP A 147 -13.67 -0.19 -8.08
CA ASP A 147 -12.88 1.03 -8.09
C ASP A 147 -12.97 1.74 -9.45
N PRO A 148 -13.53 2.96 -9.53
CA PRO A 148 -13.73 3.65 -10.81
C PRO A 148 -12.47 4.34 -11.34
N GLY A 149 -11.35 4.29 -10.60
CA GLY A 149 -10.12 4.98 -10.98
C GLY A 149 -9.52 4.41 -12.26
N VAL A 150 -9.21 5.28 -13.22
CA VAL A 150 -8.62 4.91 -14.52
C VAL A 150 -7.62 5.98 -14.97
N GLY A 151 -6.65 5.55 -15.79
CA GLY A 151 -5.76 6.45 -16.52
C GLY A 151 -4.98 7.46 -15.67
N LEU A 152 -4.58 8.54 -16.34
CA LEU A 152 -3.78 9.61 -15.78
C LEU A 152 -4.46 10.27 -14.56
N PRO A 153 -3.67 10.78 -13.59
CA PRO A 153 -2.21 10.88 -13.61
C PRO A 153 -1.49 9.63 -13.07
N ALA A 154 -2.19 8.51 -12.87
CA ALA A 154 -1.58 7.26 -12.42
C ALA A 154 -0.68 6.64 -13.50
N LEU A 155 0.42 6.02 -13.06
CA LEU A 155 1.28 5.15 -13.86
C LEU A 155 0.95 3.71 -13.51
N GLY A 156 -0.22 3.26 -13.97
CA GLY A 156 -0.81 1.96 -13.66
C GLY A 156 -1.31 1.86 -12.21
N ARG A 157 -2.60 1.58 -12.05
CA ARG A 157 -3.25 1.54 -10.73
C ARG A 157 -3.19 0.15 -10.09
N THR A 158 -3.12 0.12 -8.75
CA THR A 158 -3.35 -1.12 -7.97
C THR A 158 -4.41 -0.91 -6.91
N ASN A 159 -5.24 -1.92 -6.70
CA ASN A 159 -6.16 -2.05 -5.57
C ASN A 159 -5.68 -3.03 -4.50
N TYR A 160 -4.49 -3.63 -4.65
CA TYR A 160 -3.99 -4.61 -3.70
C TYR A 160 -2.60 -4.18 -3.21
N ALA A 161 -2.43 -4.21 -1.89
CA ALA A 161 -1.27 -3.65 -1.21
C ALA A 161 -0.69 -4.63 -0.19
N ALA A 162 0.63 -4.56 0.01
CA ALA A 162 1.35 -5.35 0.99
C ALA A 162 0.99 -4.92 2.43
N CYS A 163 0.78 -5.89 3.32
CA CYS A 163 0.60 -5.61 4.74
C CYS A 163 1.97 -5.33 5.39
N LEU A 164 2.16 -4.10 5.83
CA LEU A 164 3.39 -3.63 6.48
C LEU A 164 3.31 -3.72 8.03
N GLY A 165 2.15 -4.14 8.53
CA GLY A 165 1.88 -4.38 9.94
C GLY A 165 1.12 -3.23 10.58
N ASP A 166 1.45 -2.94 11.82
CA ASP A 166 0.66 -2.08 12.71
C ASP A 166 1.53 -0.97 13.35
N SER A 167 2.61 -0.59 12.68
CA SER A 167 3.41 0.59 13.02
C SER A 167 4.09 1.14 11.78
N THR A 168 3.92 2.43 11.53
CA THR A 168 4.51 3.12 10.37
C THR A 168 5.82 3.81 10.71
N HIS A 169 6.48 3.52 11.83
CA HIS A 169 7.73 4.22 12.16
C HIS A 169 8.90 3.72 11.31
N ARG A 170 9.60 4.65 10.63
CA ARG A 170 10.81 4.40 9.80
C ARG A 170 10.54 3.66 8.50
N MET A 171 9.50 4.04 7.79
CA MET A 171 9.12 3.37 6.53
C MET A 171 10.03 3.72 5.34
N PHE A 172 10.73 4.85 5.44
CA PHE A 172 11.76 5.19 4.48
C PHE A 172 12.97 4.23 4.58
N SER A 173 13.31 3.73 5.78
CA SER A 173 14.41 2.78 6.01
C SER A 173 13.89 1.35 6.16
N GLY A 174 14.75 0.33 6.17
CA GLY A 174 14.36 -1.04 6.54
C GLY A 174 15.57 -1.94 6.75
N ARG A 175 15.39 -3.27 6.78
CA ARG A 175 16.43 -4.19 7.27
C ARG A 175 17.70 -4.13 6.41
N GLY A 176 18.70 -3.37 6.87
CA GLY A 176 19.99 -3.21 6.22
C GLY A 176 20.05 -2.02 5.27
N VAL A 177 18.92 -1.37 4.96
CA VAL A 177 18.87 -0.15 4.14
C VAL A 177 18.62 1.03 5.04
N GLU A 178 19.68 1.76 5.36
CA GLU A 178 19.59 3.06 6.02
C GLU A 178 19.57 4.17 4.98
N ILE A 179 18.52 4.99 5.01
CA ILE A 179 18.47 6.20 4.21
C ILE A 179 18.77 7.39 5.13
N ASP A 180 19.98 7.93 5.02
CA ASP A 180 20.31 9.22 5.60
C ASP A 180 19.89 10.34 4.62
N THR A 181 18.75 10.95 4.90
CA THR A 181 18.20 12.02 4.05
C THR A 181 18.78 13.40 4.38
N TRP A 182 19.57 13.58 5.46
CA TRP A 182 19.85 14.92 5.99
C TRP A 182 21.30 15.20 6.43
N SER A 183 22.21 14.22 6.49
CA SER A 183 23.62 14.56 6.79
C SER A 183 24.29 15.31 5.63
N THR A 184 24.79 16.50 5.93
CA THR A 184 25.38 17.46 4.99
C THR A 184 26.85 17.18 4.65
N GLY A 185 27.35 15.96 4.88
CA GLY A 185 28.81 15.72 4.93
C GLY A 185 29.41 14.83 3.85
N THR A 186 28.67 13.91 3.25
CA THR A 186 29.18 12.98 2.22
C THR A 186 28.00 12.36 1.47
N PRO A 187 28.08 12.11 0.16
CA PRO A 187 27.08 11.29 -0.53
C PRO A 187 27.20 9.88 0.04
N ARG A 188 26.37 9.55 1.04
CA ARG A 188 26.19 8.18 1.47
C ARG A 188 25.53 7.46 0.31
N LYS A 189 26.34 6.78 -0.51
CA LYS A 189 25.89 5.74 -1.43
C LYS A 189 24.93 4.87 -0.61
N GLY A 190 23.75 4.54 -1.14
CA GLY A 190 22.82 3.64 -0.46
C GLY A 190 23.60 2.37 -0.07
N SER A 191 24.05 2.30 1.18
CA SER A 191 24.96 1.25 1.62
C SER A 191 24.11 0.29 2.41
N ILE A 192 24.19 -0.99 2.08
CA ILE A 192 23.69 -2.03 2.97
C ILE A 192 24.56 -1.96 4.21
N TYR A 193 24.13 -1.25 5.27
CA TYR A 193 24.93 -1.10 6.46
C TYR A 193 24.93 -2.42 7.23
N PRO A 194 26.11 -3.04 7.48
CA PRO A 194 26.22 -4.19 8.38
C PRO A 194 26.02 -3.80 9.85
N ALA A 195 25.91 -2.50 10.16
CA ALA A 195 25.96 -1.97 11.50
C ALA A 195 24.62 -1.37 11.96
N GLU A 196 24.33 -1.56 13.23
CA GLU A 196 23.16 -1.09 13.96
C GLU A 196 23.12 0.42 14.11
N THR A 197 22.90 1.13 13.01
CA THR A 197 22.45 2.52 13.12
C THR A 197 21.05 2.55 13.72
N GLY A 198 20.73 3.65 14.42
CA GLY A 198 19.45 3.80 15.10
C GLY A 198 18.25 3.49 14.18
N TYR A 199 18.34 3.89 12.90
CA TYR A 199 17.25 3.71 11.93
C TYR A 199 16.99 2.25 11.57
N ASN A 200 18.03 1.44 11.38
CA ASN A 200 17.90 0.00 11.11
C ASN A 200 17.26 -0.72 12.31
N ARG A 201 17.69 -0.38 13.52
CA ARG A 201 17.13 -0.94 14.76
C ARG A 201 15.66 -0.56 14.92
N ASP A 202 15.34 0.71 14.74
CA ASP A 202 13.98 1.23 14.83
C ASP A 202 13.06 0.55 13.79
N ALA A 203 13.52 0.38 12.55
CA ALA A 203 12.79 -0.32 11.50
C ALA A 203 12.55 -1.81 11.84
N ARG A 204 13.54 -2.52 12.40
CA ARG A 204 13.35 -3.92 12.82
C ARG A 204 12.26 -4.09 13.88
N VAL A 205 12.10 -3.09 14.75
CA VAL A 205 11.07 -3.07 15.79
C VAL A 205 9.69 -2.77 15.20
N SER A 206 9.60 -1.75 14.35
CA SER A 206 8.33 -1.20 13.89
C SER A 206 7.76 -1.90 12.66
N HIS A 207 8.59 -2.51 11.81
CA HIS A 207 8.15 -3.25 10.64
C HIS A 207 7.68 -4.64 11.08
N ARG A 208 6.40 -4.75 11.45
CA ARG A 208 5.83 -5.98 12.04
C ARG A 208 4.94 -6.78 11.11
N GLY A 209 4.69 -6.29 9.90
CA GLY A 209 3.88 -6.96 8.88
C GLY A 209 4.45 -8.27 8.36
N THR A 210 3.63 -8.97 7.56
CA THR A 210 4.09 -10.07 6.69
C THR A 210 5.25 -9.62 5.80
N PHE A 211 5.13 -8.42 5.25
CA PHE A 211 6.20 -7.78 4.48
C PHE A 211 6.94 -6.77 5.35
N MET A 212 8.24 -6.99 5.50
CA MET A 212 9.17 -6.00 6.04
C MET A 212 9.87 -5.33 4.86
N MET A 213 10.00 -4.00 4.90
CA MET A 213 10.59 -3.29 3.77
C MET A 213 12.06 -3.63 3.57
N PHE A 214 12.42 -3.82 2.30
CA PHE A 214 13.75 -4.22 1.83
C PHE A 214 14.23 -5.58 2.33
N ALA A 215 13.37 -6.36 2.99
CA ALA A 215 13.74 -7.64 3.56
C ALA A 215 13.16 -8.80 2.75
N SER A 216 13.97 -9.83 2.54
CA SER A 216 13.48 -11.14 2.15
C SER A 216 12.83 -11.82 3.34
N MET A 217 11.53 -12.10 3.22
CA MET A 217 10.73 -12.80 4.23
C MET A 217 10.42 -14.22 3.76
N LYS A 218 10.15 -15.14 4.69
CA LYS A 218 9.75 -16.54 4.40
C LYS A 218 8.51 -16.89 5.21
N PHE A 219 7.77 -17.91 4.81
CA PHE A 219 6.60 -18.36 5.58
C PHE A 219 6.96 -18.74 7.03
N ARG A 220 8.16 -19.30 7.27
CA ARG A 220 8.65 -19.61 8.62
C ARG A 220 8.84 -18.37 9.52
N ASP A 221 8.94 -17.18 8.94
CA ASP A 221 9.15 -15.93 9.68
C ASP A 221 7.80 -15.34 10.17
N ILE A 222 6.67 -15.96 9.79
CA ILE A 222 5.31 -15.66 10.24
C ILE A 222 4.97 -16.61 11.39
N LEU A 223 5.34 -16.20 12.60
CA LEU A 223 5.26 -17.00 13.82
C LEU A 223 3.84 -17.12 14.38
N ASP A 224 2.96 -16.17 14.04
CA ASP A 224 1.56 -16.16 14.51
C ASP A 224 0.65 -17.10 13.69
N GLY A 225 1.21 -17.68 12.62
CA GLY A 225 0.55 -18.62 11.72
C GLY A 225 0.00 -17.97 10.46
N LEU A 226 0.18 -18.64 9.32
CA LEU A 226 -0.21 -18.12 8.01
C LEU A 226 -1.72 -17.80 7.90
N SER A 227 -2.58 -18.57 8.56
CA SER A 227 -4.02 -18.36 8.58
C SER A 227 -4.48 -17.22 9.49
N ASN A 228 -3.60 -16.72 10.37
CA ASN A 228 -3.89 -15.66 11.35
C ASN A 228 -3.17 -14.36 11.03
N THR A 229 -2.32 -14.33 9.99
CA THR A 229 -1.60 -13.11 9.59
C THR A 229 -2.03 -12.67 8.20
N ILE A 230 -2.40 -11.40 8.07
CA ILE A 230 -2.72 -10.74 6.80
C ILE A 230 -1.41 -10.50 6.02
N ALA A 231 -1.36 -11.01 4.80
CA ALA A 231 -0.27 -10.78 3.86
C ALA A 231 -0.50 -9.52 3.02
N ALA A 232 -1.72 -9.32 2.53
CA ALA A 232 -2.07 -8.18 1.70
C ALA A 232 -3.52 -7.72 1.97
N GLY A 233 -3.85 -6.50 1.57
CA GLY A 233 -5.19 -5.92 1.73
C GLY A 233 -5.63 -5.15 0.49
N GLU A 234 -6.94 -5.00 0.33
CA GLU A 234 -7.49 -4.05 -0.64
C GLU A 234 -7.20 -2.60 -0.22
N ILE A 235 -6.94 -1.77 -1.23
CA ILE A 235 -6.85 -0.32 -1.13
C ILE A 235 -7.72 0.30 -2.23
N ALA A 236 -8.49 1.33 -1.91
CA ALA A 236 -9.14 2.17 -2.90
C ALA A 236 -8.10 3.13 -3.49
N THR A 237 -8.25 3.43 -4.78
CA THR A 237 -7.40 4.41 -5.47
C THR A 237 -7.97 5.80 -5.38
N ASP A 238 -7.06 6.77 -5.31
CA ASP A 238 -7.41 8.18 -5.25
C ASP A 238 -8.09 8.61 -6.55
N LEU A 239 -9.09 9.47 -6.43
CA LEU A 239 -9.80 10.05 -7.58
C LEU A 239 -9.54 11.55 -7.68
N GLY A 240 -8.73 12.12 -6.78
CA GLY A 240 -8.53 13.56 -6.67
C GLY A 240 -9.76 14.29 -6.10
N ASP A 241 -10.69 13.56 -5.48
CA ASP A 241 -11.97 14.05 -4.98
C ASP A 241 -11.94 14.40 -3.48
N LYS A 242 -10.78 14.27 -2.83
CA LYS A 242 -10.57 14.40 -1.39
C LYS A 242 -11.33 13.37 -0.54
N ASP A 243 -11.71 12.21 -1.08
CA ASP A 243 -12.21 11.07 -0.27
C ASP A 243 -11.15 10.76 0.81
N ASN A 244 -11.55 10.77 2.09
CA ASN A 244 -10.60 10.70 3.20
C ASN A 244 -9.91 9.33 3.32
N ARG A 245 -10.42 8.30 2.66
CA ARG A 245 -9.80 6.95 2.60
C ARG A 245 -8.65 6.88 1.62
N THR A 246 -8.64 7.77 0.62
CA THR A 246 -7.67 7.74 -0.50
C THR A 246 -6.84 9.01 -0.57
N GLY A 247 -7.47 10.17 -0.41
CA GLY A 247 -6.83 11.47 -0.28
C GLY A 247 -5.90 11.49 0.93
N TYR A 248 -4.72 12.06 0.74
CA TYR A 248 -3.64 12.06 1.72
C TYR A 248 -3.53 13.42 2.40
N THR A 249 -3.78 13.45 3.71
CA THR A 249 -3.55 14.65 4.52
C THR A 249 -2.21 14.55 5.23
N LYS A 250 -1.45 15.65 5.23
CA LYS A 250 -0.12 15.68 5.85
C LYS A 250 -0.14 16.16 7.29
N VAL A 251 0.71 15.58 8.12
CA VAL A 251 1.16 16.13 9.41
C VAL A 251 2.61 16.61 9.30
N SER A 252 3.24 16.98 10.41
CA SER A 252 4.65 17.41 10.42
C SER A 252 5.58 16.34 9.81
N ALA A 253 6.72 16.77 9.28
CA ALA A 253 7.72 15.85 8.75
C ALA A 253 8.16 14.82 9.82
N GLY A 254 8.21 13.54 9.43
CA GLY A 254 8.47 12.42 10.36
C GLY A 254 7.24 11.94 11.14
N GLY A 255 6.12 12.64 11.07
CA GLY A 255 4.83 12.23 11.60
C GLY A 255 4.77 11.91 13.09
N PRO A 256 5.40 12.71 13.99
CA PRO A 256 5.29 12.45 15.43
C PRO A 256 3.83 12.43 15.92
N GLU A 257 2.95 13.19 15.27
CA GLU A 257 1.52 13.25 15.62
C GLU A 257 0.83 11.91 15.38
N ILE A 258 0.99 11.32 14.20
CA ILE A 258 0.38 10.03 13.88
C ILE A 258 1.02 8.87 14.65
N LEU A 259 2.33 8.96 14.95
CA LEU A 259 3.00 7.97 15.78
C LEU A 259 2.49 7.97 17.22
N ALA A 260 2.10 9.14 17.75
CA ALA A 260 1.53 9.28 19.08
C ALA A 260 0.00 9.02 19.12
N ASN A 261 -0.73 9.46 18.10
CA ASN A 261 -2.17 9.27 17.92
C ASN A 261 -2.46 8.99 16.43
N PRO A 262 -2.66 7.73 16.03
CA PRO A 262 -2.98 7.39 14.64
C PRO A 262 -4.23 8.07 14.07
N SER A 263 -5.23 8.36 14.91
CA SER A 263 -6.45 9.11 14.53
C SER A 263 -6.27 10.63 14.55
N TYR A 264 -5.04 11.15 14.64
CA TYR A 264 -4.78 12.59 14.71
C TYR A 264 -5.47 13.41 13.61
N CYS A 265 -5.41 12.96 12.34
CA CYS A 265 -6.05 13.68 11.24
C CYS A 265 -7.59 13.74 11.39
N LEU A 266 -8.22 12.68 11.92
CA LEU A 266 -9.66 12.64 12.17
C LEU A 266 -10.04 13.53 13.35
N ASP A 267 -9.22 13.53 14.40
CA ASP A 267 -9.44 14.29 15.62
C ASP A 267 -9.14 15.80 15.44
N THR A 268 -8.49 16.19 14.34
CA THR A 268 -8.16 17.59 14.08
C THR A 268 -9.37 18.37 13.58
N ALA A 269 -9.77 19.37 14.36
CA ALA A 269 -10.94 20.19 14.07
C ALA A 269 -10.86 20.87 12.69
N GLY A 270 -11.95 20.78 11.93
CA GLY A 270 -12.08 21.42 10.61
C GLY A 270 -11.39 20.68 9.46
N TRP A 271 -10.78 19.53 9.70
CA TRP A 271 -10.13 18.74 8.64
C TRP A 271 -11.10 17.82 7.91
N ILE A 272 -12.17 17.37 8.55
CA ILE A 272 -13.26 16.62 7.92
C ILE A 272 -14.32 17.59 7.40
N ASP A 273 -14.86 17.31 6.22
CA ASP A 273 -16.00 18.03 5.66
C ASP A 273 -17.27 17.74 6.50
N PRO A 274 -17.90 18.76 7.12
CA PRO A 274 -19.04 18.55 8.01
C PRO A 274 -20.30 18.04 7.28
N GLU A 275 -20.44 18.32 5.98
CA GLU A 275 -21.56 17.86 5.17
C GLU A 275 -21.29 16.49 4.55
N ARG A 276 -20.00 16.15 4.36
CA ARG A 276 -19.55 14.89 3.75
C ARG A 276 -18.45 14.24 4.59
N PRO A 277 -18.80 13.52 5.68
CA PRO A 277 -17.82 12.98 6.64
C PRO A 277 -16.79 11.98 6.07
N GLN A 278 -17.02 11.46 4.86
CA GLN A 278 -16.07 10.63 4.11
C GLN A 278 -15.05 11.44 3.31
N PHE A 279 -15.03 12.77 3.42
CA PHE A 279 -14.17 13.63 2.64
C PHE A 279 -13.39 14.57 3.54
N TRP A 280 -12.16 14.86 3.14
CA TRP A 280 -11.40 15.96 3.71
C TRP A 280 -12.05 17.29 3.34
N SER A 281 -11.97 18.25 4.26
CA SER A 281 -12.48 19.60 4.06
C SER A 281 -11.93 20.23 2.78
N GLN A 282 -12.79 20.95 2.07
CA GLN A 282 -12.42 21.61 0.82
C GLN A 282 -11.41 22.74 1.05
N SER A 283 -11.46 23.40 2.22
CA SER A 283 -10.48 24.42 2.63
C SER A 283 -9.15 23.85 3.10
N LEU A 284 -9.03 22.53 3.24
CA LEU A 284 -7.78 21.89 3.63
C LEU A 284 -6.78 21.87 2.46
N ASP A 285 -5.81 22.77 2.51
CA ASP A 285 -4.73 22.88 1.52
C ASP A 285 -3.63 21.81 1.69
N ASN A 286 -3.65 21.11 2.82
CA ASN A 286 -2.64 20.10 3.17
C ASN A 286 -2.94 18.70 2.61
N THR A 287 -3.73 18.63 1.55
CA THR A 287 -4.18 17.38 0.89
C THR A 287 -3.33 17.02 -0.35
N LYS A 288 -2.36 17.87 -0.71
CA LYS A 288 -1.52 17.64 -1.90
C LYS A 288 -0.40 16.68 -1.59
N HIS A 289 -0.61 15.40 -1.85
CA HIS A 289 0.47 14.43 -1.94
C HIS A 289 1.50 14.90 -2.99
N GLY A 290 2.77 15.08 -2.61
CA GLY A 290 3.70 15.92 -3.39
C GLY A 290 3.97 15.35 -4.79
N GLY A 291 3.49 15.97 -5.87
CA GLY A 291 3.62 15.49 -7.25
C GLY A 291 2.35 14.86 -7.80
N THR A 292 2.06 15.08 -9.09
CA THR A 292 0.74 14.77 -9.70
C THR A 292 0.41 13.28 -9.73
N ASN A 293 1.41 12.39 -9.77
CA ASN A 293 1.24 10.93 -9.80
C ASN A 293 1.40 10.25 -8.42
N ASN A 294 1.31 11.02 -7.32
CA ASN A 294 1.51 10.50 -5.97
C ASN A 294 0.22 10.17 -5.19
N GLY A 295 -0.92 10.08 -5.87
CA GLY A 295 -2.18 9.63 -5.27
C GLY A 295 -2.15 8.17 -4.82
N ARG A 296 -3.09 7.82 -3.93
CA ARG A 296 -3.20 6.46 -3.42
C ARG A 296 -3.46 5.45 -4.54
N GLY A 297 -2.66 4.39 -4.58
CA GLY A 297 -2.77 3.34 -5.60
C GLY A 297 -2.30 3.74 -7.01
N TYR A 298 -1.66 4.90 -7.21
CA TYR A 298 -1.32 5.43 -8.55
C TYR A 298 -0.13 4.77 -9.23
N ARG A 299 0.65 3.98 -8.50
CA ARG A 299 1.88 3.36 -9.00
C ARG A 299 2.00 1.94 -8.49
N TRP A 300 1.43 0.99 -9.23
CA TRP A 300 1.46 -0.42 -8.84
C TRP A 300 2.88 -0.96 -8.58
N ALA A 301 3.86 -0.47 -9.34
CA ALA A 301 5.25 -0.88 -9.22
C ALA A 301 6.00 -0.22 -8.06
N ASP A 302 5.44 0.80 -7.39
CA ASP A 302 6.14 1.56 -6.34
C ASP A 302 5.78 1.05 -4.94
N ARG A 303 6.79 0.75 -4.11
CA ARG A 303 6.66 0.29 -2.72
C ARG A 303 6.08 1.34 -1.78
N GLY A 304 6.06 2.62 -2.17
CA GLY A 304 5.64 3.69 -1.25
C GLY A 304 4.31 3.32 -0.62
N THR A 305 4.16 3.53 0.69
CA THR A 305 3.00 3.06 1.46
C THR A 305 1.71 3.49 0.78
N THR A 306 1.63 4.74 0.32
CA THR A 306 0.42 5.23 -0.34
C THR A 306 0.12 4.52 -1.67
N PHE A 307 1.08 3.88 -2.33
CA PHE A 307 0.88 3.24 -3.63
C PHE A 307 0.52 1.77 -3.52
N SER A 308 1.28 1.00 -2.76
CA SER A 308 1.13 -0.46 -2.71
C SER A 308 1.41 -1.05 -1.32
N GLY A 309 1.34 -0.24 -0.27
CA GLY A 309 1.39 -0.68 1.13
C GLY A 309 0.11 -0.32 1.90
N PHE A 310 -0.11 -0.97 3.03
CA PHE A 310 -1.11 -0.55 4.01
C PHE A 310 -0.72 -1.05 5.41
N TYR A 311 -1.35 -0.45 6.42
CA TYR A 311 -1.20 -0.88 7.81
C TYR A 311 -2.52 -1.30 8.44
N THR A 312 -2.43 -2.17 9.43
CA THR A 312 -3.52 -2.60 10.30
C THR A 312 -3.61 -1.77 11.58
N ILE A 313 -3.42 -0.45 11.46
CA ILE A 313 -3.45 0.49 12.59
C ILE A 313 -4.88 1.00 12.83
N LEU A 314 -5.44 1.62 11.80
CA LEU A 314 -6.83 2.06 11.77
C LEU A 314 -7.68 1.00 11.06
N PRO A 315 -8.97 0.84 11.42
CA PRO A 315 -9.83 -0.18 10.80
C PRO A 315 -10.00 0.06 9.29
N PRO A 316 -10.53 -0.93 8.57
CA PRO A 316 -10.84 -0.78 7.15
C PRO A 316 -11.72 0.44 6.87
N ASN A 317 -11.46 1.12 5.74
CA ASN A 317 -12.14 2.35 5.33
C ASN A 317 -11.98 3.54 6.28
N ALA A 318 -11.02 3.51 7.20
CA ALA A 318 -10.61 4.68 7.95
C ALA A 318 -9.80 5.68 7.11
N GLU A 319 -9.58 6.85 7.69
CA GLU A 319 -8.90 7.98 7.08
C GLU A 319 -7.41 7.75 6.81
N ASN A 320 -6.93 8.22 5.66
CA ASN A 320 -5.55 8.15 5.23
C ASN A 320 -4.79 9.42 5.65
N CYS A 321 -3.90 9.26 6.62
CA CYS A 321 -3.11 10.33 7.20
C CYS A 321 -1.63 9.97 7.07
N GLY A 322 -0.77 10.93 6.76
CA GLY A 322 0.67 10.67 6.75
C GLY A 322 1.51 11.90 6.94
N ASP A 323 2.82 11.75 6.95
CA ASP A 323 3.74 12.83 7.25
C ASP A 323 4.01 13.76 6.05
N GLY A 324 4.72 14.86 6.34
CA GLY A 324 5.17 15.85 5.35
C GLY A 324 6.12 15.32 4.28
N ASN A 325 6.71 14.13 4.46
CA ASN A 325 7.61 13.47 3.51
C ASN A 325 6.82 12.63 2.46
N GLY A 326 5.49 12.70 2.43
CA GLY A 326 4.70 12.05 1.39
C GLY A 326 4.78 10.52 1.42
N ALA A 327 4.78 9.86 0.25
CA ALA A 327 4.41 8.43 0.12
C ALA A 327 5.43 7.47 0.70
N PHE A 328 6.63 7.95 0.98
CA PHE A 328 7.74 7.18 1.54
C PHE A 328 7.95 7.49 3.01
N GLY A 329 7.23 8.49 3.54
CA GLY A 329 7.22 8.83 4.94
C GLY A 329 6.31 7.93 5.76
N ASN A 330 6.15 8.30 7.02
CA ASN A 330 5.25 7.60 7.93
C ASN A 330 3.80 7.93 7.55
N ALA A 331 2.93 6.92 7.41
CA ALA A 331 1.52 7.10 7.10
C ALA A 331 0.68 5.97 7.71
N THR A 332 -0.56 6.25 8.11
CA THR A 332 -1.49 5.23 8.60
C THR A 332 -2.02 4.36 7.47
N SER A 333 -2.22 4.93 6.28
CA SER A 333 -2.67 4.28 5.04
C SER A 333 -3.47 2.98 5.25
N PRO A 334 -4.68 3.07 5.82
CA PRO A 334 -5.47 1.90 6.24
C PRO A 334 -6.00 1.13 5.04
N ALA A 335 -6.29 -0.16 5.16
CA ALA A 335 -6.99 -0.89 4.10
C ALA A 335 -8.30 -0.15 3.71
N SER A 336 -8.63 -0.11 2.43
CA SER A 336 -9.84 0.58 1.96
C SER A 336 -10.41 -0.05 0.70
N SER A 337 -11.72 0.07 0.49
CA SER A 337 -12.40 -0.46 -0.68
C SER A 337 -13.61 0.40 -1.02
N ARG A 338 -14.07 0.28 -2.27
CA ARG A 338 -15.34 0.88 -2.71
C ARG A 338 -16.54 -0.01 -2.37
N HIS A 339 -16.29 -1.23 -1.87
CA HIS A 339 -17.33 -2.08 -1.30
C HIS A 339 -17.91 -1.46 -0.03
N GLN A 340 -19.19 -1.72 0.21
CA GLN A 340 -19.84 -1.30 1.45
C GLN A 340 -19.43 -2.21 2.62
N GLY A 341 -19.16 -1.60 3.77
CA GLY A 341 -19.02 -2.29 5.06
C GLY A 341 -17.70 -3.00 5.30
N GLY A 342 -16.69 -2.85 4.44
CA GLY A 342 -15.41 -3.52 4.63
C GLY A 342 -14.51 -3.59 3.41
N VAL A 343 -13.53 -4.49 3.49
CA VAL A 343 -12.47 -4.71 2.48
C VAL A 343 -12.16 -6.20 2.37
N HIS A 344 -11.65 -6.66 1.22
CA HIS A 344 -11.00 -7.96 1.20
C HIS A 344 -9.57 -7.88 1.74
N VAL A 345 -9.16 -8.91 2.46
CA VAL A 345 -7.78 -9.17 2.88
C VAL A 345 -7.34 -10.54 2.41
N LEU A 346 -6.06 -10.66 2.10
CA LEU A 346 -5.40 -11.91 1.78
C LEU A 346 -4.59 -12.34 3.00
N MET A 347 -4.90 -13.52 3.53
CA MET A 347 -4.17 -14.16 4.60
C MET A 347 -2.88 -14.80 4.08
N GLY A 348 -1.91 -15.03 4.95
CA GLY A 348 -0.62 -15.64 4.61
C GLY A 348 -0.73 -17.08 4.08
N ASP A 349 -1.85 -17.76 4.31
CA ASP A 349 -2.15 -19.10 3.78
C ASP A 349 -2.83 -19.07 2.40
N GLY A 350 -3.08 -17.88 1.85
CA GLY A 350 -3.73 -17.69 0.56
C GLY A 350 -5.25 -17.50 0.65
N ALA A 351 -5.86 -17.61 1.83
CA ALA A 351 -7.29 -17.39 2.00
C ALA A 351 -7.65 -15.91 1.81
N VAL A 352 -8.73 -15.64 1.06
CA VAL A 352 -9.29 -14.28 0.94
C VAL A 352 -10.50 -14.16 1.87
N ARG A 353 -10.47 -13.18 2.75
CA ARG A 353 -11.52 -12.90 3.74
C ARG A 353 -12.05 -11.50 3.55
N PHE A 354 -13.33 -11.29 3.83
CA PHE A 354 -13.89 -9.94 3.89
C PHE A 354 -13.89 -9.47 5.34
N MET A 355 -13.16 -8.38 5.60
CA MET A 355 -13.02 -7.77 6.92
C MET A 355 -13.91 -6.55 7.00
N THR A 356 -14.74 -6.48 8.04
CA THR A 356 -15.67 -5.37 8.21
C THR A 356 -14.94 -4.11 8.68
N ASP A 357 -15.48 -2.94 8.35
CA ASP A 357 -15.02 -1.66 8.91
C ASP A 357 -15.32 -1.52 10.42
N SER A 358 -16.21 -2.37 10.94
CA SER A 358 -16.54 -2.50 12.36
C SER A 358 -15.66 -3.48 13.14
N VAL A 359 -14.61 -4.04 12.53
CA VAL A 359 -13.66 -4.93 13.24
C VAL A 359 -13.09 -4.26 14.49
N GLU A 360 -12.92 -5.03 15.55
CA GLU A 360 -12.30 -4.56 16.79
C GLU A 360 -10.87 -4.06 16.50
N SER A 361 -10.62 -2.78 16.76
CA SER A 361 -9.43 -2.05 16.32
C SER A 361 -8.63 -1.43 17.48
N GLY A 362 -8.81 -1.94 18.70
CA GLY A 362 -8.12 -1.50 19.91
C GLY A 362 -8.13 0.01 20.13
N ASN A 363 -7.02 0.53 20.69
CA ASN A 363 -6.85 1.95 20.96
C ASN A 363 -6.26 2.68 19.74
N ARG A 364 -7.12 3.09 18.81
CA ARG A 364 -6.73 3.92 17.64
C ARG A 364 -6.11 5.28 17.97
N ARG A 365 -6.21 5.73 19.23
CA ARG A 365 -5.57 6.96 19.74
C ARG A 365 -4.32 6.68 20.55
N GLY A 366 -3.92 5.42 20.66
CA GLY A 366 -2.72 4.98 21.33
C GLY A 366 -1.50 5.05 20.43
N ALA A 367 -0.36 5.37 21.03
CA ALA A 367 0.91 5.44 20.33
C ALA A 367 1.28 4.10 19.68
N MET A 368 1.86 4.17 18.49
CA MET A 368 2.35 2.99 17.76
C MET A 368 3.54 2.35 18.48
N VAL A 369 3.77 1.06 18.21
CA VAL A 369 4.95 0.37 18.72
C VAL A 369 6.20 0.88 18.00
N ILE A 370 7.10 1.45 18.80
CA ILE A 370 8.31 2.10 18.33
C ILE A 370 9.48 1.72 19.22
N TYR A 371 10.70 1.91 18.71
CA TYR A 371 11.88 1.81 19.54
C TYR A 371 11.84 2.84 20.68
N GLY A 372 12.16 2.41 21.90
CA GLY A 372 12.08 3.25 23.10
C GLY A 372 10.66 3.41 23.68
N GLY A 373 9.66 2.72 23.12
CA GLY A 373 8.33 2.62 23.72
C GLY A 373 8.35 1.96 25.10
N THR A 374 7.32 2.20 25.90
CA THR A 374 7.21 1.73 27.29
C THR A 374 6.08 0.71 27.44
N ALA A 375 6.24 -0.22 28.38
CA ALA A 375 5.19 -1.18 28.71
C ALA A 375 3.93 -0.47 29.26
N ALA A 376 4.10 0.67 29.93
CA ALA A 376 2.99 1.47 30.46
C ALA A 376 2.01 1.92 29.38
N ASN A 377 2.51 2.24 28.19
CA ASN A 377 1.70 2.68 27.05
C ASN A 377 1.40 1.55 26.06
N LYS A 378 1.72 0.29 26.41
CA LYS A 378 1.62 -0.89 25.52
C LYS A 378 2.26 -0.66 24.15
N ASN A 379 3.32 0.14 24.10
CA ASN A 379 3.99 0.49 22.85
C ASN A 379 5.46 0.07 22.79
N ALA A 380 5.88 -0.79 23.73
CA ALA A 380 7.22 -1.34 23.80
C ALA A 380 7.48 -2.37 22.69
N PRO A 381 8.72 -2.49 22.18
CA PRO A 381 9.09 -3.54 21.24
C PRO A 381 8.69 -4.94 21.73
N GLY A 382 8.02 -5.71 20.87
CA GLY A 382 7.56 -7.07 21.21
C GLY A 382 6.30 -7.13 22.08
N SER A 383 5.65 -5.99 22.38
CA SER A 383 4.32 -6.01 22.98
C SER A 383 3.26 -6.51 21.98
N PRO A 384 2.13 -7.03 22.49
CA PRO A 384 0.91 -7.21 21.70
C PRO A 384 0.52 -5.94 20.95
N SER A 385 -0.23 -6.08 19.86
CA SER A 385 -0.73 -4.96 19.09
C SER A 385 -1.66 -4.08 19.96
N PRO A 386 -1.45 -2.75 20.00
CA PRO A 386 -2.37 -1.86 20.70
C PRO A 386 -3.68 -1.66 19.92
N TYR A 387 -3.77 -2.17 18.69
CA TYR A 387 -4.90 -1.98 17.76
C TYR A 387 -5.79 -3.22 17.66
N GLY A 388 -5.79 -4.05 18.70
CA GLY A 388 -6.80 -5.10 18.90
C GLY A 388 -6.70 -6.26 17.92
N LEU A 389 -7.83 -6.89 17.62
CA LEU A 389 -7.89 -7.99 16.65
C LEU A 389 -7.38 -7.54 15.27
N TRP A 390 -7.77 -6.35 14.81
CA TRP A 390 -7.30 -5.84 13.53
C TRP A 390 -5.78 -5.69 13.47
N GLY A 391 -5.20 -5.08 14.51
CA GLY A 391 -3.77 -4.90 14.65
C GLY A 391 -3.00 -6.22 14.70
N SER A 392 -3.43 -7.13 15.56
CA SER A 392 -2.79 -8.45 15.74
C SER A 392 -2.76 -9.26 14.45
N LEU A 393 -3.87 -9.27 13.67
CA LEU A 393 -3.94 -9.92 12.36
C LEU A 393 -2.92 -9.36 11.37
N GLY A 394 -2.46 -8.11 11.50
CA GLY A 394 -1.41 -7.58 10.64
C GLY A 394 0.01 -7.88 11.09
N THR A 395 0.22 -8.39 12.31
CA THR A 395 1.54 -8.70 12.83
C THR A 395 1.96 -10.13 12.53
N ARG A 396 3.24 -10.34 12.21
CA ARG A 396 3.81 -11.66 11.92
C ARG A 396 4.31 -12.41 13.15
N ALA A 397 4.55 -11.69 14.25
CA ALA A 397 5.22 -12.21 15.45
C ALA A 397 4.79 -11.46 16.73
N GLY A 398 3.54 -11.01 16.78
CA GLY A 398 2.90 -10.43 17.97
C GLY A 398 2.55 -11.47 19.03
N LYS A 399 2.51 -12.76 18.66
CA LYS A 399 2.09 -13.91 19.48
C LYS A 399 0.63 -13.86 19.93
N GLU A 400 -0.19 -13.13 19.19
CA GLU A 400 -1.63 -12.98 19.41
C GLU A 400 -2.37 -13.91 18.44
N LYS A 401 -3.37 -14.63 18.93
CA LYS A 401 -4.23 -15.49 18.11
C LYS A 401 -5.64 -14.91 18.04
N VAL A 402 -6.35 -15.23 16.97
CA VAL A 402 -7.77 -14.82 16.80
C VAL A 402 -8.65 -15.32 17.95
N GLU A 403 -8.34 -16.49 18.53
CA GLU A 403 -9.04 -17.08 19.68
C GLU A 403 -8.90 -16.26 20.97
N ASP A 404 -7.94 -15.34 21.03
CA ASP A 404 -7.70 -14.50 22.20
C ASP A 404 -8.65 -13.28 22.28
N PHE A 405 -9.54 -13.09 21.28
CA PHE A 405 -10.40 -11.90 21.10
C PHE A 405 -11.90 -12.21 21.04
#